data_AF-A0A401U3E7-F1
#
_entry.id   AF-A0A401U3E7-F1
#
_cell.length_a   1.000
_cell.length_b   1.000
_cell.length_c   1.000
_cell.angle_alpha   90.00
_cell.angle_beta   90.00
_cell.angle_gamma   90.00
#
_symmetry.space_group_name_H-M   'P 1'
#
loop_
_entity.id
_entity.type
_entity.pdbx_description
1 polymer ?
#
loop_
_entity_poly.entity_id
_entity_poly.type
_entity_poly.pdbx_seq_one_letter_code
_entity_poly.pdbx_strand_id
1 'polypeptide(L)'
;SQLFSLPYTAARAALDEFDASDERRYQRDMKAVRQLRQQAAKLNNLGINSGSDLLLSKTKQLKQRAEKLEETAKPAHMERSAGTIRLANRDTHAKVLIRLNNAEVATPDGRPLFRTGQQFICRGDRIALLGPNGAGKTRFVAALRLAIGTPEAAVAAIRATESLVLGYCDQGL
;
A
#
# COMPACT_ATOMS: atom_id res chain seq x y z
N SER A 1 -2.00 9.42 -2.49
CA SER A 1 -1.53 8.39 -1.53
C SER A 1 -2.51 8.31 -0.38
N GLN A 2 -3.18 7.18 -0.22
CA GLN A 2 -4.10 6.98 0.90
C GLN A 2 -3.32 6.70 2.18
N LEU A 3 -3.82 7.22 3.31
CA LEU A 3 -3.25 7.04 4.64
C LEU A 3 -4.06 5.96 5.34
N PHE A 4 -3.40 4.86 5.72
CA PHE A 4 -4.04 3.78 6.45
C PHE A 4 -3.58 3.83 7.91
N SER A 5 -4.51 3.85 8.84
CA SER A 5 -4.25 3.72 10.29
C SER A 5 -4.17 2.25 10.74
N LEU A 6 -3.95 1.33 9.79
CA LEU A 6 -3.95 -0.12 10.00
C LEU A 6 -2.53 -0.69 9.90
N PRO A 7 -2.23 -1.82 10.57
CA PRO A 7 -1.01 -2.59 10.31
C PRO A 7 -0.86 -2.94 8.82
N TYR A 8 0.38 -3.08 8.33
CA TYR A 8 0.68 -3.18 6.89
C TYR A 8 -0.12 -4.24 6.13
N THR A 9 -0.28 -5.45 6.68
CA THR A 9 -1.07 -6.53 6.07
C THR A 9 -2.54 -6.17 5.93
N ALA A 10 -3.14 -5.55 6.96
CA ALA A 10 -4.51 -5.06 6.91
C ALA A 10 -4.66 -3.83 5.98
N ALA A 11 -3.66 -2.95 5.95
CA ALA A 11 -3.62 -1.83 5.00
C ALA A 11 -3.51 -2.30 3.54
N ARG A 12 -2.75 -3.37 3.28
CA ARG A 12 -2.63 -3.99 1.96
C ARG A 12 -3.94 -4.66 1.54
N ALA A 13 -4.57 -5.44 2.43
CA ALA A 13 -5.88 -6.04 2.15
C ALA A 13 -6.96 -4.97 1.89
N ALA A 14 -6.96 -3.87 2.66
CA ALA A 14 -7.85 -2.75 2.44
C ALA A 14 -7.59 -2.09 1.07
N LEU A 15 -6.32 -1.89 0.69
CA LEU A 15 -5.95 -1.36 -0.63
C LEU A 15 -6.44 -2.28 -1.76
N ASP A 16 -6.26 -3.59 -1.63
CA ASP A 16 -6.73 -4.58 -2.62
C ASP A 16 -8.28 -4.57 -2.74
N GLU A 17 -9.00 -4.43 -1.63
CA GLU A 17 -10.46 -4.28 -1.63
C GLU A 17 -10.93 -2.98 -2.30
N PHE A 18 -10.23 -1.87 -2.03
CA PHE A 18 -10.49 -0.58 -2.68
C PHE A 18 -10.25 -0.66 -4.19
N ASP A 19 -9.09 -1.19 -4.61
CA ASP A 19 -8.73 -1.36 -6.01
C ASP A 19 -9.76 -2.26 -6.73
N ALA A 20 -10.21 -3.35 -6.09
CA ALA A 20 -11.25 -4.22 -6.63
C ALA A 20 -12.62 -3.52 -6.72
N SER A 21 -12.95 -2.64 -5.77
CA SER A 21 -14.21 -1.87 -5.78
C SER A 21 -14.24 -0.83 -6.90
N ASP A 22 -13.10 -0.15 -7.13
CA ASP A 22 -12.91 0.84 -8.18
C ASP A 22 -12.93 0.17 -9.56
N GLU A 23 -12.29 -1.00 -9.71
CA GLU A 23 -12.36 -1.79 -10.93
C GLU A 23 -13.81 -2.21 -11.24
N ARG A 24 -14.58 -2.67 -10.24
CA ARG A 24 -16.01 -2.98 -10.44
C ARG A 24 -16.84 -1.75 -10.82
N ARG A 25 -16.48 -0.56 -10.33
CA ARG A 25 -17.15 0.69 -10.70
C ARG A 25 -16.83 1.07 -12.14
N TYR A 26 -15.55 1.05 -12.50
CA TYR A 26 -15.07 1.27 -13.86
C TYR A 26 -15.73 0.33 -14.87
N GLN A 27 -15.79 -0.97 -14.58
CA GLN A 27 -16.43 -1.97 -15.45
C GLN A 27 -17.93 -1.70 -15.65
N ARG A 28 -18.63 -1.23 -14.60
CA ARG A 28 -20.06 -0.85 -14.70
C ARG A 28 -20.24 0.39 -15.56
N ASP A 29 -19.42 1.41 -15.34
CA ASP A 29 -19.48 2.65 -16.10
C ASP A 29 -19.17 2.38 -17.58
N MET A 30 -18.14 1.60 -17.89
CA MET A 30 -17.80 1.22 -19.27
C MET A 30 -18.85 0.34 -19.94
N LYS A 31 -19.62 -0.47 -19.20
CA LYS A 31 -20.79 -1.18 -19.75
C LYS A 31 -21.89 -0.18 -20.11
N ALA A 32 -22.16 0.82 -19.27
CA ALA A 32 -23.15 1.85 -19.54
C ALA A 32 -22.78 2.73 -20.76
N VAL A 33 -21.51 3.13 -20.89
CA VAL A 33 -20.99 3.84 -22.08
C VAL A 33 -21.29 3.04 -23.35
N ARG A 34 -20.96 1.74 -23.36
CA ARG A 34 -21.20 0.87 -24.52
C ARG A 34 -22.68 0.80 -24.89
N GLN A 35 -23.57 0.66 -23.92
CA GLN A 35 -25.01 0.63 -24.16
C GLN A 35 -25.53 1.95 -24.75
N LEU A 36 -25.10 3.10 -24.20
CA LEU A 36 -25.47 4.42 -24.71
C LEU A 36 -25.00 4.63 -26.15
N ARG A 37 -23.77 4.20 -26.49
CA ARG A 37 -23.23 4.28 -27.85
C ARG A 37 -24.01 3.39 -28.83
N GLN A 38 -24.39 2.18 -28.43
CA GLN A 38 -25.23 1.29 -29.26
C GLN A 38 -26.60 1.90 -29.55
N GLN A 39 -27.25 2.47 -28.53
CA GLN A 39 -28.53 3.16 -28.69
C GLN A 39 -28.40 4.38 -29.62
N ALA A 40 -27.36 5.19 -29.43
CA ALA A 40 -27.08 6.32 -30.31
C ALA A 40 -26.85 5.87 -31.76
N ALA A 41 -26.09 4.80 -32.00
CA ALA A 41 -25.85 4.27 -33.33
C ALA A 41 -27.15 3.80 -34.01
N LYS A 42 -28.00 3.08 -33.28
CA LYS A 42 -29.30 2.62 -33.79
C LYS A 42 -30.20 3.79 -34.17
N LEU A 43 -30.30 4.80 -33.31
CA LEU A 43 -31.10 6.01 -33.57
C LEU A 43 -30.53 6.86 -34.71
N ASN A 44 -29.20 6.89 -34.87
CA ASN A 44 -28.56 7.61 -35.97
C ASN A 44 -28.97 7.02 -37.33
N ASN A 45 -28.88 5.69 -37.45
CA ASN A 45 -29.22 5.00 -38.69
C ASN A 45 -30.70 5.18 -39.04
N LEU A 46 -31.59 5.10 -38.04
CA LEU A 46 -33.02 5.39 -38.21
C LEU A 46 -33.28 6.85 -38.60
N GLY A 47 -32.59 7.79 -37.94
CA GLY A 47 -32.73 9.23 -38.22
C GLY A 47 -32.33 9.59 -39.65
N ILE A 48 -31.22 9.02 -40.14
CA ILE A 48 -30.74 9.22 -41.52
C ILE A 48 -31.73 8.62 -42.53
N ASN A 49 -32.15 7.37 -42.32
CA ASN A 49 -33.04 6.68 -43.26
C ASN A 49 -34.45 7.29 -43.31
N SER A 50 -34.93 7.84 -42.19
CA SER A 50 -36.27 8.43 -42.07
C SER A 50 -36.30 9.95 -42.23
N GLY A 51 -35.14 10.61 -42.43
CA GLY A 51 -35.05 12.08 -42.52
C GLY A 51 -35.52 12.83 -41.27
N SER A 52 -35.40 12.22 -40.09
CA SER A 52 -35.98 12.76 -38.85
C SER A 52 -34.93 13.51 -38.00
N ASP A 53 -35.02 14.83 -38.01
CA ASP A 53 -34.15 15.71 -37.21
C ASP A 53 -34.23 15.44 -35.70
N LEU A 54 -35.40 15.04 -35.20
CA LEU A 54 -35.60 14.69 -33.80
C LEU A 54 -34.72 13.50 -33.37
N LEU A 55 -34.59 12.48 -34.24
CA LEU A 55 -33.77 11.30 -33.96
C LEU A 55 -32.27 11.62 -34.03
N LEU A 56 -31.87 12.51 -34.93
CA LEU A 56 -30.50 13.01 -35.03
C LEU A 56 -30.11 13.84 -33.80
N SER A 57 -31.01 14.71 -33.33
CA SER A 57 -30.82 15.47 -32.08
C SER A 57 -30.69 14.57 -30.86
N LYS A 58 -31.57 13.56 -30.71
CA LYS A 58 -31.47 12.56 -29.62
C LYS A 58 -30.18 11.75 -29.69
N THR A 59 -29.73 11.40 -30.89
CA THR A 59 -28.44 10.72 -31.10
C THR A 59 -27.28 11.55 -30.56
N LYS A 60 -27.26 12.86 -30.86
CA LYS A 60 -26.23 13.78 -30.37
C LYS A 60 -26.19 13.83 -28.84
N GLN A 61 -27.37 13.90 -28.20
CA GLN A 61 -27.47 13.91 -26.74
C GLN A 61 -26.95 12.61 -26.10
N LEU A 62 -27.28 11.46 -26.67
CA LEU A 62 -26.80 10.16 -26.16
C LEU A 62 -25.28 9.99 -26.32
N LYS A 63 -24.71 10.47 -27.43
CA LYS A 63 -23.25 10.51 -27.64
C LYS A 63 -22.56 11.38 -26.60
N GLN A 64 -23.05 12.61 -26.37
CA GLN A 64 -22.51 13.51 -25.35
C GLN A 64 -22.60 12.93 -23.94
N ARG A 65 -23.69 12.22 -23.62
CA ARG A 65 -23.84 11.55 -22.33
C ARG A 65 -22.85 10.40 -22.16
N ALA A 66 -22.60 9.63 -23.22
CA ALA A 66 -21.62 8.56 -23.21
C ALA A 66 -20.19 9.11 -23.02
N GLU A 67 -19.85 10.19 -23.72
CA GLU A 67 -18.55 10.86 -23.65
C GLU A 67 -18.26 11.41 -22.24
N LYS A 68 -19.22 12.13 -21.63
CA LYS A 68 -19.09 12.58 -20.24
C LYS A 68 -18.88 11.44 -19.25
N LEU A 69 -19.58 10.33 -19.45
CA LEU A 69 -19.49 9.17 -18.55
C LEU A 69 -18.14 8.44 -18.72
N GLU A 70 -17.60 8.42 -19.93
CA GLU A 70 -16.28 7.89 -20.26
C GLU A 70 -15.14 8.76 -19.71
N GLU A 71 -15.24 10.10 -19.81
CA GLU A 71 -14.29 11.03 -19.19
C GLU A 71 -14.23 10.90 -17.65
N THR A 72 -15.38 10.59 -17.04
CA THR A 72 -15.47 10.41 -15.58
C THR A 72 -14.98 9.02 -15.15
N ALA A 73 -15.09 8.02 -16.03
CA ALA A 73 -14.64 6.65 -15.79
C ALA A 73 -13.11 6.55 -15.98
N LYS A 74 -12.36 6.80 -14.90
CA LYS A 74 -10.90 6.60 -14.90
C LYS A 74 -10.57 5.11 -14.74
N PRO A 75 -9.63 4.54 -15.52
CA PRO A 75 -9.17 3.17 -15.29
C PRO A 75 -8.48 3.06 -13.93
N ALA A 76 -8.79 1.99 -13.18
CA ALA A 76 -8.24 1.74 -11.85
C ALA A 76 -6.73 1.46 -11.86
N HIS A 77 -6.14 1.18 -13.02
CA HIS A 77 -4.75 0.75 -13.11
C HIS A 77 -3.78 1.91 -13.40
N MET A 78 -3.15 2.41 -12.34
CA MET A 78 -1.79 2.94 -12.43
C MET A 78 -0.93 2.12 -11.48
N GLU A 79 0.16 1.55 -11.99
CA GLU A 79 1.22 0.79 -11.29
C GLU A 79 1.85 1.55 -10.09
N ARG A 80 1.07 1.87 -9.05
CA ARG A 80 1.52 2.67 -7.90
C ARG A 80 1.29 1.97 -6.56
N SER A 81 0.79 0.75 -6.54
CA SER A 81 0.43 0.07 -5.29
C SER A 81 1.65 -0.43 -4.49
N ALA A 82 2.83 -0.56 -5.11
CA ALA A 82 4.05 -0.99 -4.39
C ALA A 82 4.67 0.09 -3.47
N GLY A 83 4.34 1.37 -3.64
CA GLY A 83 4.98 2.48 -2.91
C GLY A 83 4.04 3.37 -2.08
N THR A 84 2.73 3.06 -2.05
CA THR A 84 1.71 4.04 -1.60
C THR A 84 1.17 3.79 -0.19
N ILE A 85 1.49 2.66 0.44
CA ILE A 85 1.11 2.42 1.85
C ILE A 85 1.94 3.36 2.74
N ARG A 86 1.36 4.52 3.06
CA ARG A 86 1.83 5.39 4.12
C ARG A 86 1.09 4.96 5.38
N LEU A 87 1.78 4.19 6.21
CA LEU A 87 1.32 3.89 7.57
C LEU A 87 1.18 5.24 8.30
N ALA A 88 0.03 5.48 8.93
CA ALA A 88 -0.17 6.67 9.74
C ALA A 88 0.84 6.65 10.89
N ASN A 89 1.90 7.46 10.78
CA ASN A 89 2.80 7.72 11.89
C ASN A 89 1.97 8.36 13.00
N ARG A 90 1.97 7.76 14.19
CA ARG A 90 1.88 8.59 15.40
C ARG A 90 3.17 9.40 15.42
N ASP A 91 3.07 10.73 15.42
CA ASP A 91 4.23 11.60 15.41
C ASP A 91 5.12 11.29 16.62
N THR A 92 6.21 10.57 16.36
CA THR A 92 7.27 10.37 17.33
C THR A 92 8.24 11.55 17.18
N HIS A 93 8.24 12.43 18.19
CA HIS A 93 9.21 13.51 18.28
C HIS A 93 10.62 13.04 18.66
N ALA A 94 10.78 11.77 19.06
CA ALA A 94 12.09 11.22 19.40
C ALA A 94 13.02 11.17 18.18
N LYS A 95 14.22 11.73 18.35
CA LYS A 95 15.30 11.68 17.34
C LYS A 95 15.91 10.28 17.21
N VAL A 96 16.09 9.60 18.34
CA VAL A 96 16.62 8.23 18.43
C VAL A 96 15.45 7.29 18.67
N LEU A 97 15.29 6.28 17.82
CA LEU A 97 14.20 5.31 17.89
C LEU A 97 14.63 4.03 18.61
N ILE A 98 15.84 3.54 18.32
CA ILE A 98 16.42 2.34 18.93
C ILE A 98 17.83 2.65 19.43
N ARG A 99 18.12 2.25 20.67
CA ARG A 99 19.47 2.25 21.24
C ARG A 99 19.99 0.82 21.33
N LEU A 100 21.19 0.62 20.83
CA LEU A 100 21.94 -0.62 20.91
C LEU A 100 23.12 -0.40 21.85
N ASN A 101 23.09 -1.02 23.03
CA ASN A 101 24.09 -0.91 24.08
C ASN A 101 24.93 -2.19 24.11
N ASN A 102 25.70 -2.44 23.07
CA ASN A 102 26.51 -3.65 22.91
C ASN A 102 25.69 -4.94 23.04
N ALA A 103 24.56 -5.00 22.32
CA ALA A 103 23.65 -6.12 22.39
C ALA A 103 24.27 -7.37 21.77
N GLU A 104 24.20 -8.47 22.49
CA GLU A 104 24.63 -9.77 22.00
C GLU A 104 23.49 -10.46 21.26
N VAL A 105 23.76 -10.87 20.03
CA VAL A 105 22.85 -11.67 19.22
C VAL A 105 23.36 -13.10 19.26
N ALA A 106 22.51 -14.02 19.73
CA ALA A 106 22.85 -15.43 19.89
C ALA A 106 21.83 -16.34 19.21
N THR A 107 22.25 -17.57 18.88
CA THR A 107 21.35 -18.62 18.40
C THR A 107 20.28 -18.96 19.46
N PRO A 108 19.18 -19.65 19.09
CA PRO A 108 18.23 -20.18 20.07
C PRO A 108 18.90 -21.03 21.17
N ASP A 109 19.96 -21.76 20.82
CA ASP A 109 20.75 -22.59 21.74
C ASP A 109 21.77 -21.79 22.58
N GLY A 110 21.75 -20.46 22.50
CA GLY A 110 22.60 -19.57 23.30
C GLY A 110 24.03 -19.35 22.76
N ARG A 111 24.39 -19.88 21.59
CA ARG A 111 25.71 -19.64 20.99
C ARG A 111 25.80 -18.17 20.51
N PRO A 112 26.81 -17.39 20.93
CA PRO A 112 26.97 -16.01 20.47
C PRO A 112 27.28 -15.97 18.97
N LEU A 113 26.62 -15.08 18.25
CA LEU A 113 26.84 -14.83 16.82
C LEU A 113 27.65 -13.55 16.62
N PHE A 114 27.17 -12.43 17.16
CA PHE A 114 27.87 -11.15 17.10
C PHE A 114 27.37 -10.19 18.18
N ARG A 115 28.09 -9.09 18.37
CA ARG A 115 27.67 -7.96 19.22
C ARG A 115 27.45 -6.71 18.38
N THR A 116 26.41 -5.95 18.69
CA THR A 116 26.08 -4.74 17.93
C THR A 116 27.02 -3.57 18.22
N GLY A 117 27.80 -3.61 19.31
CA GLY A 117 28.47 -2.41 19.83
C GLY A 117 27.49 -1.33 20.31
N GLN A 118 28.00 -0.16 20.65
CA GLN A 118 27.19 1.00 21.03
C GLN A 118 26.76 1.79 19.79
N GLN A 119 25.48 1.73 19.45
CA GLN A 119 24.93 2.36 18.25
C GLN A 119 23.51 2.88 18.49
N PHE A 120 23.08 3.80 17.63
CA PHE A 120 21.75 4.40 17.66
C PHE A 120 21.12 4.32 16.27
N ILE A 121 19.83 4.00 16.23
CA ILE A 121 19.01 4.09 15.02
C ILE A 121 18.10 5.29 15.18
N CYS A 122 18.26 6.26 14.30
CA CYS A 122 17.55 7.54 14.32
C CYS A 122 16.35 7.55 13.39
N ARG A 123 15.47 8.52 13.61
CA ARG A 123 14.32 8.75 12.73
C ARG A 123 14.79 9.13 11.33
N GLY A 124 14.32 8.38 10.33
CA GLY A 124 14.65 8.60 8.92
C GLY A 124 15.79 7.73 8.41
N ASP A 125 16.48 6.98 9.28
CA ASP A 125 17.55 6.08 8.88
C ASP A 125 17.02 4.96 7.99
N ARG A 126 17.76 4.69 6.91
CA ARG A 126 17.57 3.52 6.05
C ARG A 126 18.79 2.62 6.21
N ILE A 127 18.61 1.49 6.90
CA ILE A 127 19.71 0.62 7.30
C ILE A 127 19.64 -0.67 6.49
N ALA A 128 20.77 -1.03 5.88
CA ALA A 128 20.96 -2.34 5.25
C ALA A 128 21.75 -3.25 6.19
N LEU A 129 21.26 -4.46 6.42
CA LEU A 129 21.96 -5.51 7.17
C LEU A 129 22.64 -6.48 6.20
N LEU A 130 23.97 -6.44 6.15
CA LEU A 130 24.78 -7.27 5.27
C LEU A 130 25.55 -8.32 6.07
N GLY A 131 25.80 -9.47 5.45
CA GLY A 131 26.57 -10.56 6.04
C GLY A 131 26.26 -11.91 5.40
N PRO A 132 27.07 -12.95 5.65
CA PRO A 132 26.83 -14.28 5.09
C PRO A 132 25.55 -14.92 5.66
N ASN A 133 25.09 -15.99 5.01
CA ASN A 133 24.01 -16.81 5.55
C ASN A 133 24.45 -17.44 6.87
N GLY A 134 23.55 -17.45 7.86
CA GLY A 134 23.89 -17.91 9.22
C GLY A 134 24.58 -16.86 10.12
N ALA A 135 24.91 -15.67 9.62
CA ALA A 135 25.54 -14.61 10.44
C ALA A 135 24.63 -14.03 11.55
N GLY A 136 23.34 -14.39 11.59
CA GLY A 136 22.40 -13.91 12.60
C GLY A 136 21.56 -12.70 12.19
N LYS A 137 21.50 -12.33 10.91
CA LYS A 137 20.67 -11.21 10.40
C LYS A 137 19.21 -11.34 10.83
N THR A 138 18.58 -12.48 10.56
CA THR A 138 17.19 -12.77 10.96
C THR A 138 17.02 -12.74 12.47
N ARG A 139 18.04 -13.21 13.22
CA ARG A 139 18.02 -13.23 14.68
C ARG A 139 18.09 -11.83 15.29
N PHE A 140 18.89 -10.96 14.68
CA PHE A 140 18.96 -9.56 15.07
C PHE A 140 17.65 -8.83 14.78
N VAL A 141 17.06 -9.03 13.60
CA VAL A 141 15.73 -8.48 13.28
C VAL A 141 14.68 -8.98 14.28
N ALA A 142 14.71 -10.26 14.65
CA ALA A 142 13.81 -10.80 15.68
C ALA A 142 14.03 -10.14 17.06
N ALA A 143 15.29 -9.89 17.46
CA ALA A 143 15.61 -9.20 18.71
C ALA A 143 15.10 -7.75 18.71
N LEU A 144 15.24 -7.03 17.60
CA LEU A 144 14.65 -5.69 17.44
C LEU A 144 13.12 -5.73 17.55
N ARG A 145 12.46 -6.69 16.91
CA ARG A 145 11.00 -6.86 16.99
C ARG A 145 10.54 -7.11 18.42
N LEU A 146 11.24 -7.97 19.15
CA LEU A 146 10.95 -8.26 20.56
C LEU A 146 11.12 -6.99 21.41
N ALA A 147 12.19 -6.23 21.20
CA ALA A 147 12.44 -5.00 21.96
C ALA A 147 11.37 -3.92 21.72
N ILE A 148 10.76 -3.89 20.54
CA ILE A 148 9.67 -2.95 20.22
C ILE A 148 8.32 -3.44 20.78
N GLY A 149 8.03 -4.75 20.68
CA GLY A 149 6.74 -5.31 21.11
C GLY A 149 6.63 -5.54 22.62
N THR A 150 7.75 -5.85 23.28
CA THR A 150 7.82 -6.14 24.72
C THR A 150 9.06 -5.46 25.30
N PRO A 151 9.01 -4.14 25.55
CA PRO A 151 10.17 -3.38 26.03
C PRO A 151 10.70 -3.89 27.38
N GLU A 152 9.87 -4.51 28.21
CA GLU A 152 10.26 -5.13 29.48
C GLU A 152 11.01 -6.46 29.31
N ALA A 153 10.75 -7.20 28.22
CA ALA A 153 11.40 -8.47 27.90
C ALA A 153 12.59 -8.30 26.96
N ALA A 154 12.87 -7.06 26.52
CA ALA A 154 14.00 -6.77 25.66
C ALA A 154 15.30 -7.15 26.38
N VAL A 155 16.18 -7.88 25.68
CA VAL A 155 17.58 -8.04 26.11
C VAL A 155 18.07 -6.66 26.52
N ALA A 156 18.51 -6.48 27.77
CA ALA A 156 18.73 -5.16 28.41
C ALA A 156 19.56 -4.15 27.59
N ALA A 157 20.27 -4.66 26.58
CA ALA A 157 21.08 -3.96 25.63
C ALA A 157 20.34 -3.38 24.39
N ILE A 158 19.09 -3.74 24.08
CA ILE A 158 18.30 -3.14 22.99
C ILE A 158 17.11 -2.41 23.59
N ARG A 159 17.06 -1.08 23.44
CA ARG A 159 15.95 -0.27 23.93
C ARG A 159 15.24 0.44 22.77
N ALA A 160 13.95 0.19 22.63
CA ALA A 160 13.08 0.92 21.72
C ALA A 160 12.41 2.09 22.45
N THR A 161 12.07 3.13 21.69
CA THR A 161 11.23 4.23 22.20
C THR A 161 9.77 3.77 22.28
N GLU A 162 9.05 4.14 23.34
CA GLU A 162 7.67 3.69 23.59
C GLU A 162 6.68 4.08 22.47
N SER A 163 6.90 5.19 21.80
CA SER A 163 6.03 5.65 20.70
C SER A 163 6.30 4.94 19.37
N LEU A 164 7.29 4.04 19.31
CA LEU A 164 7.68 3.33 18.09
C LEU A 164 6.65 2.25 17.74
N VAL A 165 6.12 2.31 16.52
CA VAL A 165 5.21 1.29 15.98
C VAL A 165 5.95 0.42 14.97
N LEU A 166 5.90 -0.90 15.16
CA LEU A 166 6.57 -1.87 14.30
C LEU A 166 5.77 -2.14 13.01
N GLY A 167 6.40 -1.94 11.86
CA GLY A 167 6.03 -2.58 10.59
C GLY A 167 7.04 -3.67 10.25
N TYR A 168 6.58 -4.87 9.88
CA TYR A 168 7.46 -6.00 9.55
C TYR A 168 6.97 -6.72 8.30
N CYS A 169 7.86 -6.92 7.34
CA CYS A 169 7.69 -7.82 6.21
C CYS A 169 8.66 -8.99 6.40
N ASP A 170 8.16 -10.21 6.24
CA ASP A 170 9.03 -11.39 6.28
C ASP A 170 9.77 -11.59 4.95
N GLN A 171 10.66 -12.58 4.92
CA GLN A 171 11.46 -12.89 3.74
C GLN A 171 10.70 -13.76 2.71
N GLY A 172 9.51 -14.27 3.05
CA GLY A 172 8.72 -15.20 2.24
C GLY A 172 7.63 -14.53 1.40
N LEU A 173 7.47 -13.21 1.51
CA LEU A 173 6.47 -12.38 0.82
C LEU A 173 6.96 -11.79 -0.51
#